data_AF-A0A439Q0F1-F1
#
_entry.id   AF-A0A439Q0F1-F1
#
_cell.length_a   1.000
_cell.length_b   1.000
_cell.length_c   1.000
_cell.angle_alpha   90.00
_cell.angle_beta   90.00
_cell.angle_gamma   90.00
#
_symmetry.space_group_name_H-M   'P 1'
#
loop_
_entity.id
_entity.type
_entity.pdbx_description
1 polymer ?
#
loop_
_entity_poly.entity_id
_entity_poly.type
_entity_poly.pdbx_seq_one_letter_code
_entity_poly.pdbx_strand_id
1 'polypeptide(L)'
;MTANRILLALIPATMMVGVTMLMPGIEHWLAAFGKTAQAKLMLGRIGLALPYVTAAAIGVIFLFAANGAANIKAAGRGVVTGSVAAILIALMREAVRLAGIASNIPSGQSVFAYADPATVLGAFAAFLAGVFALRVAVKGNAAFARPAPRRIHGRRAVHGEADWMGMAEAARIFPDAGGIVIGERYRVDRDSVMAVSFRAEARETWGAGGKSPLLCFDGSFGSSHGIVFAGSGGFKTTSVTIPTALKWGGGLIVLDPSSEVAPMVVDHRRRAGRKVIVLDPASPATGFNALDWIGRFGGTKEEDIVAVATWVMTDNARAASARDDFFRASAMQLLTALIADVCLSGHTEEKDQTLRRVRANLSE
;
A
#
# COMPACT_ATOMS: atom_id res chain seq x y z
N MET A 1 -11.93 15.26 -14.77
CA MET A 1 -12.10 13.80 -14.79
C MET A 1 -11.36 13.25 -16.00
N THR A 2 -10.55 12.20 -15.85
CA THR A 2 -9.85 11.59 -16.99
C THR A 2 -10.85 10.90 -17.93
N ALA A 3 -10.63 11.00 -19.25
CA ALA A 3 -11.52 10.40 -20.26
C ALA A 3 -11.80 8.91 -19.99
N ASN A 4 -10.80 8.18 -19.50
CA ASN A 4 -10.89 6.77 -19.15
C ASN A 4 -11.94 6.49 -18.05
N ARG A 5 -12.07 7.38 -17.06
CA ARG A 5 -13.08 7.26 -15.99
C ARG A 5 -14.50 7.46 -16.50
N ILE A 6 -14.68 8.36 -17.46
CA ILE A 6 -15.98 8.65 -18.09
C ILE A 6 -16.42 7.45 -18.95
N LEU A 7 -15.51 6.92 -19.77
CA LEU A 7 -15.77 5.74 -20.59
C LEU A 7 -16.15 4.53 -19.74
N LEU A 8 -15.40 4.26 -18.66
CA LEU A 8 -15.72 3.16 -17.74
C LEU A 8 -17.10 3.28 -17.10
N ALA A 9 -17.61 4.50 -16.87
CA ALA A 9 -18.94 4.70 -16.33
C ALA A 9 -20.04 4.61 -17.41
N LEU A 10 -19.82 5.17 -18.59
CA LEU A 10 -20.86 5.30 -19.62
C LEU A 10 -21.06 4.03 -20.42
N ILE A 11 -19.98 3.38 -20.89
CA ILE A 11 -20.06 2.20 -21.77
C ILE A 11 -20.95 1.08 -21.21
N PRO A 12 -20.76 0.60 -19.96
CA PRO A 12 -21.61 -0.48 -19.46
C PRO A 12 -23.06 -0.05 -19.34
N ALA A 13 -23.33 1.18 -18.89
CA ALA A 13 -24.69 1.69 -18.74
C ALA A 13 -25.41 1.77 -20.10
N THR A 14 -24.74 2.32 -21.12
CA THR A 14 -25.33 2.45 -22.46
C THR A 14 -25.53 1.10 -23.15
N MET A 15 -24.59 0.16 -23.02
CA MET A 15 -24.75 -1.19 -23.56
C MET A 15 -25.92 -1.93 -22.91
N MET A 16 -26.04 -1.88 -21.58
CA MET A 16 -27.14 -2.51 -20.85
C MET A 16 -28.49 -1.94 -21.27
N VAL A 17 -28.62 -0.60 -21.30
CA VAL A 17 -29.86 0.06 -21.74
C VAL A 17 -30.16 -0.24 -23.21
N GLY A 18 -29.16 -0.17 -24.08
CA GLY A 18 -29.31 -0.46 -25.51
C GLY A 18 -29.86 -1.85 -25.76
N VAL A 19 -29.33 -2.87 -25.07
CA VAL A 19 -29.83 -4.25 -25.18
C VAL A 19 -31.28 -4.38 -24.69
N THR A 20 -31.65 -3.73 -23.58
CA THR A 20 -33.04 -3.75 -23.12
C THR A 20 -34.01 -3.07 -24.08
N MET A 21 -33.54 -2.11 -24.89
CA MET A 21 -34.34 -1.39 -25.87
C MET A 21 -34.43 -2.10 -27.23
N LEU A 22 -33.36 -2.79 -27.66
CA LEU A 22 -33.22 -3.35 -29.00
C LEU A 22 -33.62 -4.84 -29.11
N MET A 23 -33.52 -5.61 -28.03
CA MET A 23 -33.89 -7.03 -28.03
C MET A 23 -35.40 -7.37 -27.94
N PRO A 24 -36.33 -6.50 -27.49
CA PRO A 24 -37.75 -6.82 -27.50
C PRO A 24 -38.25 -7.23 -28.89
N GLY A 25 -39.12 -8.24 -28.96
CA GLY A 25 -39.55 -8.88 -30.20
C GLY A 25 -38.78 -10.18 -30.51
N ILE A 26 -37.66 -10.44 -29.82
CA ILE A 26 -36.91 -11.69 -29.94
C ILE A 26 -37.72 -12.90 -29.45
N GLU A 27 -38.68 -12.70 -28.57
CA GLU A 27 -39.62 -13.72 -28.10
C GLU A 27 -40.44 -14.35 -29.22
N HIS A 28 -40.79 -13.58 -30.27
CA HIS A 28 -41.50 -14.11 -31.43
C HIS A 28 -40.59 -14.97 -32.30
N TRP A 29 -39.35 -14.54 -32.48
CA TRP A 29 -38.34 -15.28 -33.22
C TRP A 29 -37.95 -16.58 -32.50
N LEU A 30 -37.72 -16.53 -31.18
CA LEU A 30 -37.44 -17.70 -30.33
C LEU A 30 -38.62 -18.69 -30.32
N ALA A 31 -39.84 -18.19 -30.17
CA ALA A 31 -41.03 -19.04 -30.20
C ALA A 31 -41.19 -19.79 -31.53
N ALA A 32 -40.70 -19.25 -32.66
CA ALA A 32 -40.78 -19.90 -33.97
C ALA A 32 -39.99 -21.23 -34.04
N PHE A 33 -38.98 -21.43 -33.19
CA PHE A 33 -38.23 -22.69 -33.11
C PHE A 33 -38.97 -23.81 -32.36
N GLY A 34 -40.08 -23.50 -31.68
CA GLY A 34 -40.88 -24.48 -30.96
C GLY A 34 -41.70 -25.35 -31.90
N LYS A 35 -41.46 -26.66 -31.92
CA LYS A 35 -42.23 -27.62 -32.73
C LYS A 35 -43.60 -27.98 -32.15
N THR A 36 -43.81 -27.74 -30.84
CA THR A 36 -45.08 -28.00 -30.13
C THR A 36 -45.60 -26.72 -29.47
N ALA A 37 -46.90 -26.63 -29.21
CA ALA A 37 -47.52 -25.45 -28.59
C ALA A 37 -46.87 -25.10 -27.22
N GLN A 38 -46.57 -26.11 -26.41
CA GLN A 38 -45.89 -25.93 -25.13
C GLN A 38 -44.45 -25.44 -25.30
N ALA A 39 -43.72 -25.93 -26.31
CA ALA A 39 -42.37 -25.46 -26.62
C ALA A 39 -42.36 -24.01 -27.10
N LYS A 40 -43.33 -23.61 -27.94
CA LYS A 40 -43.48 -22.21 -28.39
C LYS A 40 -43.73 -21.26 -27.21
N LEU A 41 -44.61 -21.64 -26.29
CA LEU A 41 -44.89 -20.86 -25.08
C LEU A 41 -43.68 -20.74 -24.17
N MET A 42 -42.94 -21.83 -23.96
CA MET A 42 -41.73 -21.82 -23.13
C MET A 42 -40.63 -20.95 -23.75
N LEU A 43 -40.37 -21.08 -25.05
CA LEU A 43 -39.38 -20.27 -25.78
C LEU A 43 -39.76 -18.79 -25.85
N GLY A 44 -41.06 -18.48 -26.00
CA GLY A 44 -41.56 -17.11 -25.91
C GLY A 44 -41.31 -16.49 -24.53
N ARG A 45 -41.60 -17.22 -23.45
CA ARG A 45 -41.29 -16.78 -22.08
C ARG A 45 -39.80 -16.55 -21.87
N ILE A 46 -38.95 -17.45 -22.36
CA ILE A 46 -37.49 -17.26 -22.32
C ILE A 46 -37.10 -15.97 -23.06
N GLY A 47 -37.70 -15.70 -24.21
CA GLY A 47 -37.48 -14.47 -24.98
C GLY A 47 -37.86 -13.20 -24.23
N LEU A 48 -38.93 -13.21 -23.43
CA LEU A 48 -39.33 -12.07 -22.60
C LEU A 48 -38.32 -11.74 -21.49
N ALA A 49 -37.68 -12.76 -20.90
CA ALA A 49 -36.64 -12.57 -19.89
C ALA A 49 -35.29 -12.14 -20.49
N LEU A 50 -35.04 -12.51 -21.74
CA LEU A 50 -33.72 -12.44 -22.38
C LEU A 50 -33.09 -11.04 -22.44
N PRO A 51 -33.82 -9.94 -22.73
CA PRO A 51 -33.24 -8.59 -22.75
C PRO A 51 -32.62 -8.20 -21.39
N TYR A 52 -33.30 -8.54 -20.29
CA TYR A 52 -32.87 -8.17 -18.94
C TYR A 52 -31.75 -9.07 -18.43
N VAL A 53 -31.82 -10.38 -18.73
CA VAL A 53 -30.75 -11.33 -18.42
C VAL A 53 -29.48 -10.98 -19.21
N THR A 54 -29.60 -10.63 -20.48
CA THR A 54 -28.45 -10.22 -21.31
C THR A 54 -27.84 -8.92 -20.80
N ALA A 55 -28.67 -7.93 -20.43
CA ALA A 55 -28.18 -6.71 -19.81
C ALA A 55 -27.42 -7.00 -18.49
N ALA A 56 -27.97 -7.85 -17.62
CA ALA A 56 -27.31 -8.28 -16.39
C ALA A 56 -25.96 -8.97 -16.68
N ALA A 57 -25.93 -9.87 -17.66
CA ALA A 57 -24.72 -10.57 -18.07
C ALA A 57 -23.64 -9.61 -18.62
N ILE A 58 -24.01 -8.66 -19.47
CA ILE A 58 -23.09 -7.62 -19.98
C ILE A 58 -22.49 -6.84 -18.82
N GLY A 59 -23.32 -6.39 -17.88
CA GLY A 59 -22.87 -5.66 -16.70
C GLY A 59 -21.84 -6.46 -15.89
N VAL A 60 -22.14 -7.72 -15.59
CA VAL A 60 -21.23 -8.60 -14.84
C VAL A 60 -19.93 -8.85 -15.61
N ILE A 61 -20.01 -9.21 -16.90
CA ILE A 61 -18.84 -9.45 -17.76
C ILE A 61 -17.94 -8.21 -17.80
N PHE A 62 -18.53 -7.03 -17.95
CA PHE A 62 -17.79 -5.77 -17.97
C PHE A 62 -17.04 -5.51 -16.66
N LEU A 63 -17.67 -5.79 -15.50
CA LEU A 63 -17.00 -5.64 -14.20
C LEU A 63 -15.82 -6.60 -14.04
N PHE A 64 -15.94 -7.84 -14.51
CA PHE A 64 -14.81 -8.79 -14.50
C PHE A 64 -13.71 -8.39 -15.47
N ALA A 65 -14.06 -7.87 -16.66
CA ALA A 65 -13.09 -7.36 -17.63
C ALA A 65 -12.36 -6.11 -17.12
N ALA A 66 -13.03 -5.28 -16.32
CA ALA A 66 -12.45 -4.09 -15.69
C ALA A 66 -11.72 -4.38 -14.38
N ASN A 67 -11.69 -5.64 -13.92
CA ASN A 67 -10.99 -6.03 -12.68
C ASN A 67 -9.49 -5.70 -12.79
N GLY A 68 -8.96 -4.97 -11.81
CA GLY A 68 -7.59 -4.45 -11.81
C GLY A 68 -7.47 -2.98 -12.24
N ALA A 69 -8.51 -2.38 -12.84
CA ALA A 69 -8.45 -0.99 -13.25
C ALA A 69 -8.47 -0.03 -12.03
N ALA A 70 -7.64 1.03 -12.09
CA ALA A 70 -7.59 2.06 -11.04
C ALA A 70 -8.95 2.75 -10.81
N ASN A 71 -9.74 2.92 -11.87
CA ASN A 71 -11.04 3.59 -11.84
C ASN A 71 -12.23 2.63 -11.86
N ILE A 72 -12.07 1.37 -11.43
CA ILE A 72 -13.14 0.36 -11.45
C ILE A 72 -14.42 0.77 -10.71
N LYS A 73 -14.32 1.65 -9.69
CA LYS A 73 -15.49 2.21 -9.01
C LYS A 73 -16.44 2.95 -9.97
N ALA A 74 -15.90 3.56 -11.03
CA ALA A 74 -16.70 4.20 -12.08
C ALA A 74 -17.47 3.17 -12.91
N ALA A 75 -16.84 2.04 -13.27
CA ALA A 75 -17.52 0.91 -13.91
C ALA A 75 -18.62 0.31 -13.03
N GLY A 76 -18.36 0.16 -11.72
CA GLY A 76 -19.38 -0.23 -10.74
C GLY A 76 -20.61 0.69 -10.77
N ARG A 77 -20.41 2.01 -10.74
CA ARG A 77 -21.51 3.00 -10.84
C ARG A 77 -22.25 2.93 -12.18
N GLY A 78 -21.52 2.71 -13.27
CA GLY A 78 -22.10 2.53 -14.61
C GLY A 78 -23.04 1.33 -14.67
N VAL A 79 -22.59 0.18 -14.18
CA VAL A 79 -23.40 -1.05 -14.15
C VAL A 79 -24.59 -0.92 -13.18
N VAL A 80 -24.42 -0.26 -12.02
CA VAL A 80 -25.56 0.07 -11.14
C VAL A 80 -26.62 0.89 -11.90
N THR A 81 -26.19 1.93 -12.62
CA THR A 81 -27.09 2.78 -13.40
C THR A 81 -27.81 1.98 -14.49
N GLY A 82 -27.07 1.13 -15.22
CA GLY A 82 -27.63 0.24 -16.24
C GLY A 82 -28.61 -0.78 -15.66
N SER A 83 -28.31 -1.38 -14.51
CA SER A 83 -29.21 -2.31 -13.81
C SER A 83 -30.51 -1.64 -13.36
N VAL A 84 -30.42 -0.45 -12.76
CA VAL A 84 -31.60 0.32 -12.33
C VAL A 84 -32.46 0.68 -13.54
N ALA A 85 -31.84 1.17 -14.63
CA ALA A 85 -32.56 1.47 -15.86
C ALA A 85 -33.25 0.22 -16.44
N ALA A 86 -32.55 -0.91 -16.52
CA ALA A 86 -33.12 -2.17 -17.01
C ALA A 86 -34.32 -2.64 -16.19
N ILE A 87 -34.25 -2.53 -14.85
CA ILE A 87 -35.37 -2.87 -13.95
C ILE A 87 -36.54 -1.91 -14.16
N LEU A 88 -36.29 -0.61 -14.26
CA LEU A 88 -37.35 0.38 -14.51
C LEU A 88 -38.04 0.15 -15.86
N ILE A 89 -37.27 -0.18 -16.91
CA ILE A 89 -37.81 -0.54 -18.22
C ILE A 89 -38.67 -1.80 -18.13
N ALA A 90 -38.23 -2.83 -17.39
CA ALA A 90 -39.01 -4.05 -17.17
C ALA A 90 -40.34 -3.75 -16.47
N LEU A 91 -40.29 -3.00 -15.37
CA LEU A 91 -41.48 -2.60 -14.61
C LEU A 91 -42.43 -1.75 -15.46
N MET A 92 -41.92 -0.81 -16.24
CA MET A 92 -42.73 0.04 -17.10
C MET A 92 -43.44 -0.77 -18.19
N ARG A 93 -42.72 -1.67 -18.88
CA ARG A 93 -43.32 -2.54 -19.90
C ARG A 93 -44.37 -3.47 -19.33
N GLU A 94 -44.09 -4.02 -18.16
CA GLU A 94 -45.03 -4.89 -17.48
C GLU A 94 -46.27 -4.12 -16.99
N ALA A 95 -46.11 -2.90 -16.49
CA ALA A 95 -47.23 -2.03 -16.12
C ALA A 95 -48.11 -1.68 -17.33
N VAL A 96 -47.51 -1.38 -18.49
CA VAL A 96 -48.26 -1.13 -19.74
C VAL A 96 -49.03 -2.39 -20.18
N ARG A 97 -48.41 -3.57 -20.10
CA ARG A 97 -49.06 -4.85 -20.43
C ARG A 97 -50.24 -5.14 -19.50
N LEU A 98 -50.04 -4.95 -18.19
CA LEU A 98 -51.07 -5.16 -17.17
C LEU A 98 -52.22 -4.16 -17.32
N ALA A 99 -51.93 -2.88 -17.61
CA ALA A 99 -52.95 -1.86 -17.87
C ALA A 99 -53.81 -2.20 -19.10
N GLY A 100 -53.22 -2.78 -20.14
CA GLY A 100 -53.95 -3.23 -21.33
C GLY A 100 -54.89 -4.43 -21.10
N ILE A 101 -54.66 -5.21 -20.05
CA ILE A 101 -55.47 -6.39 -19.69
C ILE A 101 -56.45 -6.07 -18.55
N ALA A 102 -56.25 -4.96 -17.83
CA ALA A 102 -57.01 -4.60 -16.63
C ALA A 102 -58.54 -4.57 -16.81
N SER A 103 -59.03 -4.18 -17.99
CA SER A 103 -60.47 -4.16 -18.31
C SER A 103 -61.10 -5.55 -18.49
N ASN A 104 -60.26 -6.58 -18.69
CA ASN A 104 -60.69 -7.95 -19.03
C ASN A 104 -60.53 -8.92 -17.84
N ILE A 105 -60.16 -8.42 -16.66
CA ILE A 105 -59.93 -9.24 -15.47
C ILE A 105 -61.24 -9.37 -14.66
N PRO A 106 -61.64 -10.59 -14.25
CA PRO A 106 -62.84 -10.81 -13.44
C PRO A 106 -62.83 -9.99 -12.15
N SER A 107 -63.96 -9.37 -11.83
CA SER A 107 -64.16 -8.58 -10.61
C SER A 107 -63.85 -9.40 -9.36
N GLY A 108 -62.86 -8.95 -8.58
CA GLY A 108 -62.38 -9.62 -7.35
C GLY A 108 -60.94 -10.16 -7.41
N GLN A 109 -60.30 -10.18 -8.59
CA GLN A 109 -58.90 -10.57 -8.74
C GLN A 109 -57.98 -9.35 -8.94
N SER A 110 -56.80 -9.39 -8.32
CA SER A 110 -55.78 -8.34 -8.47
C SER A 110 -55.07 -8.46 -9.82
N VAL A 111 -54.89 -7.34 -10.51
CA VAL A 111 -54.14 -7.25 -11.79
C VAL A 111 -52.70 -7.77 -11.62
N PHE A 112 -52.12 -7.62 -10.43
CA PHE A 112 -50.77 -8.09 -10.11
C PHE A 112 -50.63 -9.61 -10.11
N ALA A 113 -51.72 -10.37 -9.96
CA ALA A 113 -51.69 -11.84 -10.04
C ALA A 113 -51.34 -12.36 -11.44
N TYR A 114 -51.48 -11.50 -12.46
CA TYR A 114 -51.15 -11.80 -13.86
C TYR A 114 -49.76 -11.32 -14.27
N ALA A 115 -48.91 -10.91 -13.32
CA ALA A 115 -47.55 -10.50 -13.61
C ALA A 115 -46.76 -11.62 -14.32
N ASP A 116 -46.06 -11.28 -15.39
CA ASP A 116 -45.32 -12.25 -16.19
C ASP A 116 -44.09 -12.77 -15.43
N PRO A 117 -44.04 -14.06 -15.04
CA PRO A 117 -42.94 -14.58 -14.24
C PRO A 117 -41.58 -14.49 -14.96
N ALA A 118 -41.56 -14.51 -16.28
CA ALA A 118 -40.33 -14.44 -17.05
C ALA A 118 -39.71 -13.03 -17.00
N THR A 119 -40.53 -11.99 -17.14
CA THR A 119 -40.10 -10.60 -16.97
C THR A 119 -39.61 -10.34 -15.54
N VAL A 120 -40.30 -10.90 -14.53
CA VAL A 120 -39.87 -10.83 -13.12
C VAL A 120 -38.51 -11.51 -12.91
N LEU A 121 -38.31 -12.71 -13.47
CA LEU A 121 -37.02 -13.42 -13.41
C LEU A 121 -35.89 -12.62 -14.09
N GLY A 122 -36.17 -12.01 -15.24
CA GLY A 122 -35.22 -11.15 -15.94
C GLY A 122 -34.83 -9.90 -15.12
N ALA A 123 -35.82 -9.21 -14.54
CA ALA A 123 -35.59 -8.08 -13.66
C ALA A 123 -34.81 -8.48 -12.39
N PHE A 124 -35.08 -9.67 -11.84
CA PHE A 124 -34.34 -10.20 -10.70
C PHE A 124 -32.86 -10.47 -11.03
N ALA A 125 -32.55 -10.98 -12.22
CA ALA A 125 -31.16 -11.13 -12.67
C ALA A 125 -30.45 -9.76 -12.75
N ALA A 126 -31.11 -8.74 -13.31
CA ALA A 126 -30.58 -7.36 -13.35
C ALA A 126 -30.38 -6.77 -11.95
N PHE A 127 -31.25 -7.10 -11.00
CA PHE A 127 -31.13 -6.72 -9.60
C PHE A 127 -29.89 -7.36 -8.94
N LEU A 128 -29.69 -8.67 -9.08
CA LEU A 128 -28.51 -9.35 -8.53
C LEU A 128 -27.21 -8.79 -9.11
N ALA A 129 -27.18 -8.54 -10.42
CA ALA A 129 -26.06 -7.86 -11.08
C ALA A 129 -25.85 -6.45 -10.50
N GLY A 130 -26.92 -5.71 -10.23
CA GLY A 130 -26.89 -4.39 -9.61
C GLY A 130 -26.34 -4.40 -8.18
N VAL A 131 -26.72 -5.40 -7.37
CA VAL A 131 -26.19 -5.59 -6.00
C VAL A 131 -24.68 -5.87 -6.04
N PHE A 132 -24.24 -6.74 -6.95
CA PHE A 132 -22.82 -7.00 -7.15
C PHE A 132 -22.07 -5.75 -7.64
N ALA A 133 -22.65 -5.02 -8.60
CA ALA A 133 -22.10 -3.76 -9.11
C ALA A 133 -21.99 -2.68 -8.03
N LEU A 134 -22.97 -2.60 -7.12
CA LEU A 134 -22.93 -1.70 -5.97
C LEU A 134 -21.77 -2.06 -5.03
N ARG A 135 -21.56 -3.36 -4.77
CA ARG A 135 -20.38 -3.82 -4.02
C ARG A 135 -19.08 -3.37 -4.69
N VAL A 136 -18.97 -3.43 -6.02
CA VAL A 136 -17.79 -2.93 -6.78
C VAL A 136 -17.70 -1.40 -6.72
N ALA A 137 -18.81 -0.67 -6.82
CA ALA A 137 -18.84 0.80 -6.74
C ALA A 137 -18.33 1.32 -5.38
N VAL A 138 -18.61 0.58 -4.30
CA VAL A 138 -18.15 0.91 -2.94
C VAL A 138 -16.73 0.42 -2.69
N LYS A 139 -16.45 -0.88 -2.91
CA LYS A 139 -15.19 -1.53 -2.53
C LYS A 139 -14.10 -1.48 -3.62
N GLY A 140 -14.43 -1.13 -4.85
CA GLY A 140 -13.52 -1.18 -6.00
C GLY A 140 -12.96 -2.58 -6.24
N ASN A 141 -11.66 -2.70 -6.53
CA ASN A 141 -11.01 -3.99 -6.78
C ASN A 141 -11.09 -4.96 -5.59
N ALA A 142 -11.22 -4.46 -4.36
CA ALA A 142 -11.43 -5.29 -3.17
C ALA A 142 -12.79 -6.01 -3.14
N ALA A 143 -13.68 -5.77 -4.12
CA ALA A 143 -14.91 -6.54 -4.29
C ALA A 143 -14.66 -7.97 -4.79
N PHE A 144 -13.58 -8.21 -5.53
CA PHE A 144 -13.26 -9.49 -6.17
C PHE A 144 -12.48 -10.44 -5.26
N ALA A 145 -12.49 -11.72 -5.60
CA ALA A 145 -11.73 -12.75 -4.89
C ALA A 145 -10.23 -12.46 -5.00
N ARG A 146 -9.51 -12.65 -3.89
CA ARG A 146 -8.08 -12.39 -3.82
C ARG A 146 -7.32 -13.64 -4.24
N PRO A 147 -6.27 -13.53 -5.07
CA PRO A 147 -5.19 -14.51 -5.06
C PRO A 147 -4.40 -14.32 -3.75
N ALA A 148 -4.93 -14.85 -2.65
CA ALA A 148 -4.17 -14.89 -1.40
C ALA A 148 -3.15 -16.03 -1.50
N PRO A 149 -1.87 -15.81 -1.14
CA PRO A 149 -0.93 -16.91 -1.04
C PRO A 149 -1.50 -17.94 -0.06
N ARG A 150 -1.48 -19.22 -0.46
CA ARG A 150 -1.99 -20.31 0.38
C ARG A 150 -1.15 -20.34 1.66
N ARG A 151 -1.76 -19.96 2.77
CA ARG A 151 -1.11 -19.96 4.09
C ARG A 151 -1.03 -21.40 4.56
N ILE A 152 0.19 -21.89 4.75
CA ILE A 152 0.44 -23.21 5.29
C ILE A 152 0.74 -23.00 6.78
N HIS A 153 -0.09 -23.58 7.64
CA HIS A 153 0.16 -23.59 9.09
C HIS A 153 0.61 -24.99 9.48
N GLY A 154 1.69 -25.06 10.27
CA GLY A 154 2.07 -26.31 10.92
C GLY A 154 1.06 -26.70 12.00
N ARG A 155 0.92 -27.98 12.31
CA ARG A 155 0.10 -28.45 13.44
C ARG A 155 0.66 -28.04 14.81
N ARG A 156 1.92 -27.62 14.86
CA ARG A 156 2.65 -27.23 16.08
C ARG A 156 3.51 -26.01 15.77
N ALA A 157 3.57 -25.06 16.70
CA ALA A 157 4.36 -23.84 16.61
C ALA A 157 5.84 -24.04 16.98
N VAL A 158 6.49 -25.10 16.47
CA VAL A 158 7.88 -25.46 16.86
C VAL A 158 8.89 -24.36 16.48
N HIS A 159 8.61 -23.60 15.43
CA HIS A 159 9.46 -22.49 14.95
C HIS A 159 8.84 -21.11 15.21
N GLY A 160 7.88 -21.04 16.14
CA GLY A 160 7.08 -19.84 16.39
C GLY A 160 5.78 -19.82 15.61
N GLU A 161 4.88 -18.94 16.06
CA GLU A 161 3.58 -18.67 15.47
C GLU A 161 3.47 -17.16 15.24
N ALA A 162 3.01 -16.76 14.06
CA ALA A 162 2.88 -15.36 13.69
C ALA A 162 1.55 -15.14 12.98
N ASP A 163 0.76 -14.23 13.53
CA ASP A 163 -0.54 -13.85 13.00
C ASP A 163 -0.56 -12.39 12.52
N TRP A 164 -1.47 -12.13 11.59
CA TRP A 164 -1.71 -10.76 11.14
C TRP A 164 -2.56 -10.03 12.17
N MET A 165 -1.93 -9.09 12.88
CA MET A 165 -2.60 -8.22 13.85
C MET A 165 -3.73 -7.40 13.20
N GLY A 166 -4.84 -7.25 13.93
CA GLY A 166 -5.93 -6.37 13.54
C GLY A 166 -5.54 -4.89 13.64
N MET A 167 -6.08 -4.02 12.78
CA MET A 167 -5.71 -2.59 12.76
C MET A 167 -6.10 -1.83 14.04
N ALA A 168 -7.15 -2.26 14.73
CA ALA A 168 -7.54 -1.68 16.02
C ALA A 168 -6.52 -1.99 17.12
N GLU A 169 -6.01 -3.22 17.14
CA GLU A 169 -4.97 -3.64 18.06
C GLU A 169 -3.61 -3.00 17.72
N ALA A 170 -3.27 -2.95 16.43
CA ALA A 170 -2.08 -2.24 15.97
C ALA A 170 -2.09 -0.77 16.41
N ALA A 171 -3.24 -0.10 16.34
CA ALA A 171 -3.37 1.29 16.81
C ALA A 171 -3.17 1.45 18.33
N ARG A 172 -3.46 0.41 19.11
CA ARG A 172 -3.28 0.42 20.56
C ARG A 172 -1.81 0.26 20.93
N ILE A 173 -1.10 -0.61 20.24
CA ILE A 173 0.32 -0.92 20.51
C ILE A 173 1.25 0.10 19.83
N PHE A 174 0.82 0.68 18.71
CA PHE A 174 1.56 1.67 17.94
C PHE A 174 0.74 2.96 17.76
N PRO A 175 0.50 3.71 18.85
CA PRO A 175 -0.29 4.94 18.77
C PRO A 175 0.42 5.99 17.92
N ASP A 176 -0.36 6.84 17.24
CA ASP A 176 0.17 7.96 16.45
C ASP A 176 0.99 8.96 17.30
N ALA A 177 0.91 8.92 18.63
CA ALA A 177 1.77 9.77 19.47
C ALA A 177 3.25 9.32 19.53
N GLY A 178 3.55 8.07 19.15
CA GLY A 178 4.92 7.52 19.23
C GLY A 178 5.93 8.27 18.34
N GLY A 179 7.21 8.22 18.68
CA GLY A 179 8.23 9.01 17.98
C GLY A 179 8.82 8.34 16.72
N ILE A 180 8.76 7.00 16.63
CA ILE A 180 9.34 6.22 15.53
C ILE A 180 8.23 5.80 14.57
N VAL A 181 8.29 6.21 13.31
CA VAL A 181 7.22 5.93 12.33
C VAL A 181 7.44 4.55 11.71
N ILE A 182 6.46 3.64 11.88
CA ILE A 182 6.48 2.31 11.25
C ILE A 182 5.81 2.35 9.87
N GLY A 183 4.72 3.12 9.76
CA GLY A 183 3.95 3.27 8.54
C GLY A 183 2.58 3.86 8.82
N GLU A 184 1.68 3.78 7.84
CA GLU A 184 0.31 4.24 8.01
C GLU A 184 -0.58 3.11 8.55
N ARG A 185 -1.58 3.48 9.35
CA ARG A 185 -2.68 2.60 9.78
C ARG A 185 -3.64 2.36 8.62
N TYR A 186 -3.12 1.74 7.57
CA TYR A 186 -3.79 1.60 6.30
C TYR A 186 -3.48 0.25 5.67
N ARG A 187 -4.55 -0.49 5.35
CA ARG A 187 -4.49 -1.78 4.67
C ARG A 187 -4.73 -1.58 3.18
N VAL A 188 -3.67 -1.24 2.45
CA VAL A 188 -3.71 -1.03 0.99
C VAL A 188 -4.25 -2.26 0.24
N ASP A 189 -4.00 -3.47 0.75
CA ASP A 189 -4.53 -4.73 0.21
C ASP A 189 -6.06 -4.87 0.35
N ARG A 190 -6.71 -3.96 1.08
CA ARG A 190 -8.17 -3.90 1.24
C ARG A 190 -8.78 -2.68 0.56
N ASP A 191 -7.97 -1.82 -0.05
CA ASP A 191 -8.44 -0.68 -0.81
C ASP A 191 -8.77 -1.07 -2.26
N SER A 192 -9.54 -0.22 -2.92
CA SER A 192 -9.75 -0.21 -4.36
C SER A 192 -8.49 -0.15 -5.21
N VAL A 193 -7.37 0.36 -4.69
CA VAL A 193 -6.09 0.42 -5.44
C VAL A 193 -5.24 -0.84 -5.29
N MET A 194 -5.71 -1.89 -4.57
CA MET A 194 -4.91 -3.08 -4.26
C MET A 194 -4.28 -3.81 -5.45
N ALA A 195 -4.88 -3.68 -6.64
CA ALA A 195 -4.44 -4.36 -7.87
C ALA A 195 -3.53 -3.47 -8.74
N VAL A 196 -3.21 -2.26 -8.28
CA VAL A 196 -2.45 -1.26 -9.02
C VAL A 196 -1.12 -1.03 -8.31
N SER A 197 -0.02 -1.05 -9.07
CA SER A 197 1.29 -0.71 -8.54
C SER A 197 1.33 0.76 -8.12
N PHE A 198 1.89 1.02 -6.93
CA PHE A 198 2.07 2.38 -6.42
C PHE A 198 3.03 3.18 -7.31
N ARG A 199 2.65 4.43 -7.62
CA ARG A 199 3.46 5.43 -8.33
C ARG A 199 3.36 6.76 -7.59
N ALA A 200 4.50 7.34 -7.23
CA ALA A 200 4.54 8.60 -6.48
C ALA A 200 3.96 9.77 -7.30
N GLU A 201 4.15 9.76 -8.61
CA GLU A 201 3.69 10.78 -9.55
C GLU A 201 2.17 10.68 -9.87
N ALA A 202 1.53 9.54 -9.58
CA ALA A 202 0.14 9.25 -9.96
C ALA A 202 -0.76 9.07 -8.74
N ARG A 203 -1.41 10.15 -8.30
CA ARG A 203 -2.25 10.18 -7.08
C ARG A 203 -3.37 9.14 -7.06
N GLU A 204 -3.87 8.75 -8.22
CA GLU A 204 -4.89 7.71 -8.35
C GLU A 204 -4.44 6.33 -7.85
N THR A 205 -3.13 6.08 -7.74
CA THR A 205 -2.60 4.80 -7.22
C THR A 205 -2.43 4.80 -5.70
N TRP A 206 -2.64 5.92 -5.01
CA TRP A 206 -2.33 6.07 -3.59
C TRP A 206 -3.43 5.46 -2.69
N GLY A 207 -4.68 5.42 -3.16
CA GLY A 207 -5.83 5.05 -2.34
C GLY A 207 -6.01 6.00 -1.16
N ALA A 208 -6.12 5.48 0.05
CA ALA A 208 -6.12 6.27 1.29
C ALA A 208 -4.71 6.63 1.83
N GLY A 209 -3.65 6.28 1.09
CA GLY A 209 -2.27 6.59 1.44
C GLY A 209 -2.02 8.10 1.56
N GLY A 210 -1.20 8.51 2.52
CA GLY A 210 -0.88 9.91 2.82
C GLY A 210 -1.94 10.65 3.64
N LYS A 211 -3.06 9.98 3.98
CA LYS A 211 -4.17 10.57 4.75
C LYS A 211 -4.56 9.75 5.97
N SER A 212 -4.04 8.53 6.06
CA SER A 212 -4.35 7.62 7.16
C SER A 212 -3.48 7.96 8.37
N PRO A 213 -3.99 7.82 9.60
CA PRO A 213 -3.19 8.03 10.81
C PRO A 213 -1.95 7.13 10.82
N LEU A 214 -0.86 7.58 11.44
CA LEU A 214 0.36 6.79 11.50
C LEU A 214 0.27 5.70 12.57
N LEU A 215 1.03 4.63 12.34
CA LEU A 215 1.43 3.68 13.36
C LEU A 215 2.85 4.07 13.78
N CYS A 216 2.98 4.50 15.03
CA CYS A 216 4.25 4.92 15.58
C CYS A 216 4.61 4.12 16.81
N PHE A 217 5.88 3.76 16.90
CA PHE A 217 6.46 3.12 18.06
C PHE A 217 7.06 4.18 18.98
N ASP A 218 6.83 4.03 20.28
CA ASP A 218 7.28 4.94 21.32
C ASP A 218 8.49 4.42 22.10
N GLY A 219 8.99 3.22 21.77
CA GLY A 219 10.10 2.60 22.51
C GLY A 219 9.67 1.89 23.79
N SER A 220 8.38 1.72 24.06
CA SER A 220 7.87 1.23 25.35
C SER A 220 8.10 -0.26 25.62
N PHE A 221 8.50 -1.06 24.63
CA PHE A 221 8.70 -2.50 24.80
C PHE A 221 9.78 -3.09 23.87
N GLY A 222 10.27 -4.28 24.21
CA GLY A 222 11.30 -4.98 23.42
C GLY A 222 12.66 -4.30 23.46
N SER A 223 13.56 -4.69 22.54
CA SER A 223 14.93 -4.15 22.48
C SER A 223 15.01 -2.75 21.85
N SER A 224 13.89 -2.18 21.39
CA SER A 224 13.78 -0.92 20.65
C SER A 224 14.53 -0.83 19.30
N HIS A 225 15.36 -1.83 18.98
CA HIS A 225 16.03 -1.94 17.69
C HIS A 225 15.04 -2.35 16.59
N GLY A 226 15.13 -1.69 15.44
CA GLY A 226 14.29 -1.95 14.28
C GLY A 226 15.12 -2.16 13.01
N ILE A 227 14.60 -2.96 12.10
CA ILE A 227 15.17 -3.17 10.77
C ILE A 227 14.08 -2.96 9.71
N VAL A 228 14.42 -2.23 8.65
CA VAL A 228 13.50 -1.93 7.55
C VAL A 228 14.03 -2.57 6.27
N PHE A 229 13.26 -3.52 5.73
CA PHE A 229 13.55 -4.16 4.46
C PHE A 229 12.77 -3.50 3.33
N ALA A 230 13.47 -2.93 2.35
CA ALA A 230 12.87 -2.54 1.08
C ALA A 230 13.93 -2.55 -0.03
N GLY A 231 13.50 -2.78 -1.27
CA GLY A 231 14.36 -2.67 -2.44
C GLY A 231 14.89 -1.26 -2.68
N SER A 232 15.83 -1.11 -3.63
CA SER A 232 16.20 0.21 -4.14
C SER A 232 14.95 0.91 -4.72
N GLY A 233 14.82 2.21 -4.48
CA GLY A 233 13.59 2.96 -4.82
C GLY A 233 12.36 2.61 -3.97
N GLY A 234 12.47 1.71 -2.98
CA GLY A 234 11.38 1.31 -2.09
C GLY A 234 11.01 2.33 -1.01
N PHE A 235 11.37 3.61 -1.21
CA PHE A 235 10.98 4.75 -0.36
C PHE A 235 11.39 4.69 1.12
N LYS A 236 12.38 3.88 1.51
CA LYS A 236 12.87 3.74 2.91
C LYS A 236 13.08 5.08 3.61
N THR A 237 13.77 5.99 2.93
CA THR A 237 14.09 7.34 3.43
C THR A 237 12.83 8.16 3.67
N THR A 238 11.92 8.19 2.70
CA THR A 238 10.68 8.99 2.75
C THR A 238 9.62 8.39 3.67
N SER A 239 9.56 7.06 3.82
CA SER A 239 8.52 6.39 4.58
C SER A 239 8.87 6.21 6.06
N VAL A 240 10.16 6.06 6.40
CA VAL A 240 10.60 5.79 7.78
C VAL A 240 11.56 6.87 8.28
N THR A 241 12.66 7.12 7.57
CA THR A 241 13.76 7.97 8.07
C THR A 241 13.32 9.41 8.27
N ILE A 242 12.76 10.06 7.24
CA ILE A 242 12.34 11.46 7.30
C ILE A 242 11.18 11.63 8.31
N PRO A 243 10.08 10.85 8.26
CA PRO A 243 9.00 11.00 9.23
C PRO A 243 9.46 10.78 10.68
N THR A 244 10.33 9.80 10.93
CA THR A 244 10.91 9.57 12.26
C THR A 244 11.81 10.73 12.68
N ALA A 245 12.65 11.25 11.78
CA ALA A 245 13.52 12.39 12.05
C ALA A 245 12.74 13.69 12.26
N LEU A 246 11.48 13.80 11.82
CA LEU A 246 10.59 14.90 12.16
C LEU A 246 9.87 14.66 13.49
N LYS A 247 9.39 13.43 13.74
CA LYS A 247 8.50 13.12 14.88
C LYS A 247 9.23 12.80 16.18
N TRP A 248 10.37 12.12 16.11
CA TRP A 248 11.12 11.66 17.29
C TRP A 248 11.49 12.84 18.18
N GLY A 249 11.10 12.80 19.46
CA GLY A 249 11.36 13.91 20.39
C GLY A 249 12.75 13.88 21.04
N GLY A 250 13.49 12.78 20.96
CA GLY A 250 14.77 12.62 21.65
C GLY A 250 15.98 13.09 20.85
N GLY A 251 17.17 12.78 21.38
CA GLY A 251 18.41 12.85 20.62
C GLY A 251 18.37 11.90 19.42
N LEU A 252 18.98 12.32 18.30
CA LEU A 252 18.96 11.56 17.05
C LEU A 252 20.32 11.68 16.37
N ILE A 253 20.90 10.53 16.03
CA ILE A 253 22.08 10.41 15.18
C ILE A 253 21.60 9.80 13.86
N VAL A 254 21.89 10.47 12.75
CA VAL A 254 21.48 10.03 11.41
C VAL A 254 22.73 9.85 10.57
N LEU A 255 22.91 8.64 10.04
CA LEU A 255 23.87 8.38 8.97
C LEU A 255 23.16 8.66 7.63
N ASP A 256 23.53 9.77 6.99
CA ASP A 256 22.89 10.27 5.76
C ASP A 256 23.92 10.31 4.60
N PRO A 257 24.33 9.15 4.06
CA PRO A 257 25.39 9.07 3.06
C PRO A 257 25.03 9.78 1.74
N SER A 258 23.74 9.92 1.45
CA SER A 258 23.24 10.61 0.25
C SER A 258 22.97 12.11 0.49
N SER A 259 23.13 12.60 1.73
CA SER A 259 22.83 13.99 2.11
C SER A 259 21.40 14.44 1.76
N GLU A 260 20.43 13.51 1.80
CA GLU A 260 19.04 13.77 1.42
C GLU A 260 18.16 14.09 2.64
N VAL A 261 18.52 13.61 3.82
CA VAL A 261 17.71 13.71 5.03
C VAL A 261 17.92 15.05 5.72
N ALA A 262 19.19 15.45 5.94
CA ALA A 262 19.52 16.64 6.71
C ALA A 262 18.84 17.91 6.16
N PRO A 263 18.86 18.21 4.84
CA PRO A 263 18.18 19.39 4.29
C PRO A 263 16.68 19.44 4.55
N MET A 264 16.02 18.28 4.71
CA MET A 264 14.57 18.21 4.93
C MET A 264 14.16 18.37 6.39
N VAL A 265 15.04 18.07 7.36
CA VAL A 265 14.66 17.94 8.77
C VAL A 265 15.33 18.95 9.71
N VAL A 266 16.49 19.50 9.32
CA VAL A 266 17.30 20.39 10.19
C VAL A 266 16.49 21.57 10.71
N ASP A 267 15.76 22.26 9.84
CA ASP A 267 14.99 23.44 10.23
C ASP A 267 13.83 23.11 11.17
N HIS A 268 13.15 21.98 10.91
CA HIS A 268 12.10 21.49 11.78
C HIS A 268 12.66 21.18 13.17
N ARG A 269 13.79 20.45 13.22
CA ARG A 269 14.46 20.05 14.45
C ARG A 269 14.92 21.28 15.25
N ARG A 270 15.51 22.29 14.59
CA ARG A 270 15.92 23.56 15.22
C ARG A 270 14.73 24.33 15.79
N ARG A 271 13.63 24.45 15.05
CA ARG A 271 12.38 25.07 15.55
C ARG A 271 11.80 24.34 16.75
N ALA A 272 11.99 23.03 16.83
CA ALA A 272 11.64 22.21 18.00
C ALA A 272 12.67 22.32 19.15
N GLY A 273 13.53 23.34 19.15
CA GLY A 273 14.52 23.60 20.21
C GLY A 273 15.71 22.65 20.22
N ARG A 274 15.95 21.89 19.14
CA ARG A 274 17.07 20.94 19.08
C ARG A 274 18.32 21.61 18.53
N LYS A 275 19.47 21.38 19.18
CA LYS A 275 20.78 21.65 18.60
C LYS A 275 21.04 20.63 17.49
N VAL A 276 21.26 21.10 16.27
CA VAL A 276 21.50 20.23 15.11
C VAL A 276 22.90 20.52 14.56
N ILE A 277 23.72 19.47 14.51
CA ILE A 277 25.08 19.49 13.98
C ILE A 277 25.09 18.57 12.76
N VAL A 278 25.62 19.04 11.63
CA VAL A 278 25.78 18.24 10.40
C VAL A 278 27.28 18.09 10.15
N LEU A 279 27.77 16.86 10.19
CA LEU A 279 29.14 16.54 9.85
C LEU A 279 29.19 16.24 8.34
N ASP A 280 29.65 17.23 7.58
CA ASP A 280 29.78 17.13 6.12
C ASP A 280 31.27 17.13 5.74
N PRO A 281 31.83 16.05 5.19
CA PRO A 281 33.23 15.99 4.80
C PRO A 281 33.60 17.00 3.70
N ALA A 282 32.62 17.52 2.94
CA ALA A 282 32.84 18.59 1.95
C ALA A 282 32.92 19.99 2.59
N SER A 283 32.48 20.14 3.85
CA SER A 283 32.45 21.42 4.56
C SER A 283 33.34 21.39 5.79
N PRO A 284 34.52 22.03 5.76
CA PRO A 284 35.44 22.04 6.91
C PRO A 284 34.93 22.84 8.10
N ALA A 285 33.80 23.56 7.96
CA ALA A 285 33.25 24.43 8.99
C ALA A 285 32.73 23.69 10.22
N THR A 286 32.35 22.41 10.07
CA THR A 286 31.81 21.60 11.17
C THR A 286 32.57 20.28 11.25
N GLY A 287 33.21 20.01 12.39
CA GLY A 287 33.99 18.80 12.60
C GLY A 287 34.27 18.58 14.08
N PHE A 288 34.94 17.46 14.37
CA PHE A 288 35.45 17.14 15.70
C PHE A 288 36.79 16.41 15.56
N ASN A 289 37.64 16.51 16.58
CA ASN A 289 38.85 15.71 16.67
C ASN A 289 38.54 14.43 17.45
N ALA A 290 38.68 13.26 16.82
CA ALA A 290 38.42 11.99 17.47
C ALA A 290 39.37 11.72 18.66
N LEU A 291 40.59 12.28 18.61
CA LEU A 291 41.58 12.13 19.69
C LEU A 291 41.21 12.91 20.95
N ASP A 292 40.31 13.92 20.85
CA ASP A 292 39.82 14.66 22.01
C ASP A 292 39.07 13.76 23.00
N TRP A 293 38.67 12.55 22.62
CA TRP A 293 38.04 11.59 23.52
C TRP A 293 39.02 11.07 24.58
N ILE A 294 40.29 10.91 24.24
CA ILE A 294 41.28 10.17 25.02
C ILE A 294 41.44 10.77 26.42
N GLY A 295 41.20 9.95 27.45
CA GLY A 295 41.32 10.31 28.86
C GLY A 295 40.20 11.20 29.41
N ARG A 296 39.10 11.42 28.67
CA ARG A 296 38.01 12.30 29.10
C ARG A 296 36.83 11.59 29.79
N PHE A 297 36.62 10.30 29.55
CA PHE A 297 35.38 9.60 29.94
C PHE A 297 35.58 8.37 30.85
N GLY A 298 36.59 8.42 31.72
CA GLY A 298 36.78 7.43 32.79
C GLY A 298 37.59 6.18 32.44
N GLY A 299 38.02 6.02 31.18
CA GLY A 299 39.01 5.03 30.75
C GLY A 299 40.45 5.53 30.93
N THR A 300 41.42 4.61 30.90
CA THR A 300 42.84 5.00 30.78
C THR A 300 43.13 5.53 29.38
N LYS A 301 44.15 6.38 29.24
CA LYS A 301 44.50 6.93 27.93
C LYS A 301 44.89 5.82 26.95
N GLU A 302 45.58 4.81 27.44
CA GLU A 302 46.01 3.63 26.69
C GLU A 302 44.83 2.83 26.16
N GLU A 303 43.80 2.58 26.98
CA GLU A 303 42.57 1.90 26.56
C GLU A 303 41.82 2.72 25.50
N ASP A 304 41.70 4.03 25.70
CA ASP A 304 41.02 4.92 24.75
C ASP A 304 41.76 4.98 23.40
N ILE A 305 43.10 4.96 23.41
CA ILE A 305 43.92 4.91 22.19
C ILE A 305 43.62 3.64 21.38
N VAL A 306 43.56 2.48 22.05
CA VAL A 306 43.21 1.20 21.40
C VAL A 306 41.79 1.25 20.84
N ALA A 307 40.84 1.86 21.56
CA ALA A 307 39.46 2.02 21.10
C ALA A 307 39.39 2.90 19.83
N VAL A 308 40.07 4.04 19.81
CA VAL A 308 40.14 4.92 18.64
C VAL A 308 40.78 4.21 17.44
N ALA A 309 41.88 3.50 17.65
CA ALA A 309 42.52 2.71 16.59
C ALA A 309 41.55 1.68 16.00
N THR A 310 40.73 1.05 16.85
CA THR A 310 39.70 0.09 16.44
C THR A 310 38.61 0.73 15.59
N TRP A 311 38.15 1.94 15.93
CA TRP A 311 37.16 2.67 15.14
C TRP A 311 37.64 2.99 13.73
N VAL A 312 38.93 3.30 13.57
CA VAL A 312 39.54 3.61 12.25
C VAL A 312 39.70 2.33 11.41
N MET A 313 40.12 1.23 12.03
CA MET A 313 40.50 0.01 11.32
C MET A 313 39.33 -0.74 10.64
N THR A 314 38.07 -0.40 10.96
CA THR A 314 36.83 -1.02 10.44
C THR A 314 36.77 -2.55 10.64
N ASP A 315 35.59 -3.09 10.96
CA ASP A 315 35.40 -4.54 11.00
C ASP A 315 35.16 -5.11 9.60
N ASN A 316 35.89 -6.18 9.27
CA ASN A 316 35.66 -6.93 8.04
C ASN A 316 34.54 -7.94 8.26
N ALA A 317 33.44 -7.78 7.50
CA ALA A 317 32.28 -8.67 7.59
C ALA A 317 32.49 -10.07 6.95
N ARG A 318 33.66 -10.34 6.37
CA ARG A 318 33.98 -11.61 5.71
C ARG A 318 34.98 -12.41 6.55
N ALA A 319 34.87 -13.74 6.51
CA ALA A 319 35.93 -14.62 6.98
C ALA A 319 37.22 -14.27 6.22
N ALA A 320 38.14 -13.59 6.90
CA ALA A 320 39.38 -13.12 6.33
C ALA A 320 40.37 -14.29 6.23
N SER A 321 41.29 -14.23 5.27
CA SER A 321 42.38 -15.23 5.22
C SER A 321 43.36 -14.96 6.37
N ALA A 322 44.11 -15.98 6.82
CA ALA A 322 45.12 -15.81 7.89
C ALA A 322 46.14 -14.71 7.59
N ARG A 323 46.42 -14.45 6.31
CA ARG A 323 47.29 -13.35 5.86
C ARG A 323 46.64 -11.98 6.06
N ASP A 324 45.35 -11.87 5.77
CA ASP A 324 44.61 -10.62 5.96
C ASP A 324 44.48 -10.28 7.45
N ASP A 325 44.29 -11.30 8.30
CA ASP A 325 44.30 -11.16 9.75
C ASP A 325 45.68 -10.69 10.27
N PHE A 326 46.78 -11.25 9.74
CA PHE A 326 48.14 -10.80 10.08
C PHE A 326 48.35 -9.32 9.75
N PHE A 327 48.00 -8.89 8.54
CA PHE A 327 48.15 -7.48 8.14
C PHE A 327 47.23 -6.57 8.96
N ARG A 328 46.00 -7.00 9.25
CA ARG A 328 45.07 -6.24 10.09
C ARG A 328 45.61 -6.06 11.51
N ALA A 329 46.09 -7.13 12.14
CA ALA A 329 46.67 -7.07 13.48
C ALA A 329 47.92 -6.17 13.51
N SER A 330 48.81 -6.31 12.51
CA SER A 330 50.01 -5.48 12.40
C SER A 330 49.68 -4.01 12.19
N ALA A 331 48.70 -3.71 11.32
CA ALA A 331 48.23 -2.34 11.09
C ALA A 331 47.58 -1.75 12.34
N MET A 332 46.79 -2.53 13.09
CA MET A 332 46.21 -2.09 14.36
C MET A 332 47.29 -1.73 15.38
N GLN A 333 48.32 -2.58 15.53
CA GLN A 333 49.44 -2.31 16.43
C GLN A 333 50.19 -1.05 16.03
N LEU A 334 50.50 -0.89 14.74
CA LEU A 334 51.16 0.30 14.22
C LEU A 334 50.33 1.56 14.47
N LEU A 335 49.03 1.53 14.16
CA LEU A 335 48.15 2.67 14.36
C LEU A 335 48.02 3.04 15.85
N THR A 336 47.92 2.04 16.72
CA THR A 336 47.89 2.23 18.18
C THR A 336 49.16 2.93 18.65
N ALA A 337 50.33 2.46 18.21
CA ALA A 337 51.62 3.04 18.58
C ALA A 337 51.77 4.49 18.08
N LEU A 338 51.34 4.78 16.85
CA LEU A 338 51.40 6.13 16.29
C LEU A 338 50.45 7.11 16.98
N ILE A 339 49.23 6.66 17.34
CA ILE A 339 48.31 7.49 18.12
C ILE A 339 48.89 7.72 19.52
N ALA A 340 49.48 6.69 20.15
CA ALA A 340 50.14 6.82 21.45
C ALA A 340 51.32 7.80 21.41
N ASP A 341 52.16 7.75 20.38
CA ASP A 341 53.25 8.71 20.20
C ASP A 341 52.71 10.14 20.10
N VAL A 342 51.69 10.37 19.26
CA VAL A 342 51.06 11.69 19.12
C VAL A 342 50.45 12.19 20.44
N CYS A 343 49.82 11.32 21.22
CA CYS A 343 49.07 11.74 22.41
C CYS A 343 49.89 11.73 23.72
N LEU A 344 50.92 10.90 23.82
CA LEU A 344 51.62 10.59 25.08
C LEU A 344 53.11 10.93 25.10
N SER A 345 53.77 11.07 23.94
CA SER A 345 55.23 11.31 23.90
C SER A 345 55.67 12.68 24.44
N GLY A 346 54.76 13.65 24.46
CA GLY A 346 55.06 15.05 24.77
C GLY A 346 55.71 15.83 23.60
N HIS A 347 55.96 15.18 22.45
CA HIS A 347 56.57 15.83 21.28
C HIS A 347 55.55 16.59 20.40
N THR A 348 54.26 16.32 20.56
CA THR A 348 53.19 16.96 19.78
C THR A 348 52.38 17.90 20.67
N GLU A 349 52.31 19.18 20.28
CA GLU A 349 51.46 20.17 20.95
C GLU A 349 49.98 19.74 20.91
N GLU A 350 49.22 20.03 21.96
CA GLU A 350 47.82 19.60 22.11
C GLU A 350 46.94 19.94 20.90
N LYS A 351 47.11 21.14 20.31
CA LYS A 351 46.37 21.58 19.11
C LYS A 351 46.61 20.72 17.87
N ASP A 352 47.76 20.03 17.82
CA ASP A 352 48.22 19.21 16.70
C ASP A 352 48.00 17.71 16.95
N GLN A 353 47.49 17.33 18.14
CA GLN A 353 47.12 15.96 18.48
C GLN A 353 45.87 15.52 17.73
N THR A 354 46.02 15.26 16.43
CA THR A 354 44.92 14.91 15.52
C THR A 354 45.23 13.67 14.69
N LEU A 355 44.20 13.00 14.19
CA LEU A 355 44.39 11.90 13.24
C LEU A 355 45.09 12.34 11.93
N ARG A 356 45.08 13.64 11.59
CA ARG A 356 45.86 14.17 10.46
C ARG A 356 47.35 14.12 10.73
N ARG A 357 47.77 14.39 11.98
CA ARG A 357 49.17 14.27 12.42
C ARG A 357 49.63 12.81 12.42
N VAL A 358 48.80 11.91 12.94
CA VAL A 358 49.03 10.46 12.87
C VAL A 358 49.25 9.99 11.43
N ARG A 359 48.40 10.45 10.49
CA ARG A 359 48.56 10.14 9.06
C ARG A 359 49.85 10.71 8.47
N ALA A 360 50.25 11.92 8.86
CA ALA A 360 51.50 12.52 8.41
C ALA A 360 52.70 11.69 8.86
N ASN A 361 52.77 11.32 10.14
CA ASN A 361 53.82 10.47 10.70
C ASN A 361 53.89 9.08 10.04
N LEU A 362 52.74 8.53 9.62
CA LEU A 362 52.69 7.25 8.89
C LEU A 362 53.24 7.35 7.45
N SER A 363 53.20 8.54 6.84
CA SER A 363 53.56 8.76 5.43
C SER A 363 55.03 9.17 5.22
N GLU A 364 55.78 9.34 6.31
CA GLU A 364 57.23 9.62 6.31
C GLU A 364 58.04 8.33 6.20
#